data_AF-A0A935FQH6-F1
#
_entry.id   AF-A0A935FQH6-F1
#
_cell.length_a   1.000
_cell.length_b   1.000
_cell.length_c   1.000
_cell.angle_alpha   90.00
_cell.angle_beta   90.00
_cell.angle_gamma   90.00
#
_symmetry.space_group_name_H-M   'P 1'
#
loop_
_entity.id
_entity.type
_entity.pdbx_description
1 polymer ?
#
loop_
_entity_poly.entity_id
_entity_poly.type
_entity_poly.pdbx_seq_one_letter_code
_entity_poly.pdbx_strand_id
1 'polypeptide(L)'
;MYHFGVVLTHTLGNIIDSLFIQRISNPLQMPDTRITLNQAQLNRRATGYAVNGDSVGYFKNSWPAFYAAGGLYTTLSDFMRYLEFNMG
;
A
#
# COMPACT_ATOMS: atom_id res chain seq x y z
N MET A 1 -6.92 14.98 6.95
CA MET A 1 -6.61 15.83 5.78
C MET A 1 -5.84 14.96 4.78
N TYR A 2 -6.51 14.34 3.78
CA TYR A 2 -5.95 13.28 2.93
C TYR A 2 -6.02 13.58 1.42
N HIS A 3 -5.84 14.85 1.02
CA HIS A 3 -6.12 15.30 -0.35
C HIS A 3 -4.94 15.15 -1.32
N PHE A 4 -3.70 15.04 -0.83
CA PHE A 4 -2.51 15.10 -1.69
C PHE A 4 -2.43 13.95 -2.70
N GLY A 5 -2.64 12.70 -2.24
CA GLY A 5 -2.65 11.54 -3.14
C GLY A 5 -3.77 11.58 -4.17
N VAL A 6 -4.94 12.11 -3.79
CA VAL A 6 -6.08 12.29 -4.71
C VAL A 6 -5.74 13.33 -5.79
N VAL A 7 -5.12 14.45 -5.41
CA VAL A 7 -4.67 15.47 -6.37
C VAL A 7 -3.65 14.88 -7.36
N LEU A 8 -2.66 14.13 -6.89
CA LEU A 8 -1.68 13.48 -7.77
C LEU A 8 -2.31 12.52 -8.79
N THR A 9 -3.30 11.73 -8.37
CA THR A 9 -4.08 10.87 -9.28
C THR A 9 -4.78 11.70 -10.34
N HIS A 10 -5.45 12.79 -9.98
CA HIS A 10 -6.13 13.66 -10.93
C HIS A 10 -5.16 14.35 -11.92
N THR A 11 -4.01 14.82 -11.44
CA THR A 11 -3.02 15.50 -12.30
C THR A 11 -2.31 14.55 -13.25
N LEU A 12 -2.07 13.30 -12.83
CA LEU A 12 -1.31 12.31 -13.61
C LEU A 12 -2.21 11.36 -14.40
N GLY A 13 -3.53 11.47 -14.30
CA GLY A 13 -4.50 10.63 -15.03
C GLY A 13 -4.46 9.15 -14.67
N ASN A 14 -3.82 8.78 -13.55
CA ASN A 14 -3.58 7.39 -13.15
C ASN A 14 -4.18 7.10 -11.77
N ILE A 15 -4.74 5.90 -11.59
CA ILE A 15 -5.15 5.43 -10.26
C ILE A 15 -3.93 5.35 -9.34
N ILE A 16 -4.14 5.68 -8.06
CA ILE A 16 -3.06 5.82 -7.09
C ILE A 16 -2.21 4.55 -6.92
N ASP A 17 -2.83 3.37 -6.99
CA ASP A 17 -2.11 2.08 -6.94
C ASP A 17 -1.13 1.93 -8.10
N SER A 18 -1.55 2.27 -9.32
CA SER A 18 -0.67 2.26 -10.50
C SER A 18 0.49 3.23 -10.35
N LEU A 19 0.26 4.40 -9.75
CA LEU A 19 1.34 5.37 -9.49
C LEU A 19 2.37 4.81 -8.52
N PHE A 20 1.95 4.20 -7.41
CA PHE A 20 2.87 3.53 -6.47
C PHE A 20 3.64 2.40 -7.14
N ILE A 21 2.96 1.55 -7.90
CA ILE A 21 3.58 0.42 -8.61
C ILE A 21 4.65 0.92 -9.59
N GLN A 22 4.31 1.88 -10.44
CA GLN A 22 5.20 2.34 -11.51
C GLN A 22 6.36 3.20 -11.01
N ARG A 23 6.12 4.04 -9.99
CA ARG A 23 7.09 5.04 -9.55
C ARG A 23 7.92 4.62 -8.34
N ILE A 24 7.45 3.66 -7.54
CA ILE A 24 8.11 3.25 -6.29
C ILE A 24 8.35 1.74 -6.32
N SER A 25 7.29 0.93 -6.35
CA SER A 25 7.41 -0.49 -6.07
C SER A 25 8.21 -1.26 -7.13
N ASN A 26 7.99 -1.01 -8.43
CA ASN A 26 8.75 -1.68 -9.48
C ASN A 26 10.21 -1.22 -9.55
N PRO A 27 10.53 0.09 -9.55
CA PRO A 27 11.92 0.55 -9.55
C PRO A 27 12.76 0.01 -8.38
N LEU A 28 12.15 -0.14 -7.19
CA LEU A 28 12.83 -0.63 -5.98
C LEU A 28 12.70 -2.15 -5.78
N GLN A 29 12.17 -2.88 -6.76
CA GLN A 29 11.99 -4.34 -6.69
C GLN A 29 11.20 -4.78 -5.44
N MET A 30 10.09 -4.08 -5.16
CA MET A 30 9.16 -4.33 -4.06
C MET A 30 7.84 -4.95 -4.59
N PRO A 31 7.83 -6.22 -5.02
CA PRO A 31 6.68 -6.83 -5.70
C PRO A 31 5.43 -6.96 -4.83
N ASP A 32 5.58 -6.90 -3.51
CA ASP A 32 4.51 -7.11 -2.54
C ASP A 32 4.02 -5.82 -1.89
N THR A 33 4.55 -4.69 -2.34
CA THR A 33 4.12 -3.37 -1.91
C THR A 33 3.05 -2.84 -2.86
N ARG A 34 1.79 -2.93 -2.43
CA ARG A 34 0.58 -2.73 -3.26
C ARG A 34 -0.58 -2.21 -2.42
N ILE A 35 -1.51 -1.48 -3.04
CA ILE A 35 -2.82 -1.17 -2.43
C ILE A 35 -3.80 -2.31 -2.70
N THR A 36 -3.89 -2.75 -3.96
CA THR A 36 -4.74 -3.87 -4.35
C THR A 36 -3.96 -5.19 -4.27
N LEU A 37 -4.31 -6.03 -3.31
CA LEU A 37 -3.67 -7.34 -3.13
C LEU A 37 -4.21 -8.39 -4.11
N ASN A 38 -3.31 -9.19 -4.69
CA ASN A 38 -3.69 -10.39 -5.44
C ASN A 38 -4.02 -11.57 -4.50
N GLN A 39 -4.53 -12.68 -5.05
CA GLN A 39 -4.95 -13.83 -4.24
C GLN A 39 -3.82 -14.44 -3.40
N ALA A 40 -2.61 -14.55 -3.95
CA ALA A 40 -1.46 -15.11 -3.23
C ALA A 40 -1.06 -14.21 -2.05
N GLN A 41 -1.12 -12.89 -2.22
CA GLN A 41 -0.86 -11.91 -1.17
C GLN A 41 -1.95 -11.90 -0.11
N LEU A 42 -3.22 -12.02 -0.50
CA LEU A 42 -4.35 -12.14 0.42
C LEU A 42 -4.22 -13.36 1.33
N ASN A 43 -3.82 -14.50 0.78
CA ASN A 43 -3.70 -15.76 1.53
C ASN A 43 -2.64 -15.71 2.64
N ARG A 44 -1.60 -14.90 2.47
CA ARG A 44 -0.50 -14.74 3.44
C ARG A 44 -0.54 -13.41 4.20
N ARG A 45 -1.61 -12.63 4.02
CA ARG A 45 -1.81 -11.36 4.70
C ARG A 45 -2.00 -11.62 6.20
N ALA A 46 -1.29 -10.87 7.03
CA ALA A 46 -1.47 -10.93 8.47
C ALA A 46 -2.89 -10.49 8.88
N THR A 47 -3.44 -11.14 9.89
CA THR A 47 -4.68 -10.72 10.55
C THR A 47 -4.38 -9.53 11.46
N GLY A 48 -5.17 -8.47 11.36
CA GLY A 48 -5.10 -7.34 12.29
C GLY A 48 -5.93 -7.64 13.54
N TYR A 49 -5.51 -7.10 14.68
CA TYR A 49 -6.24 -7.23 15.94
C TYR A 49 -6.47 -5.85 16.56
N ALA A 50 -7.67 -5.62 17.09
CA ALA A 50 -8.01 -4.43 17.85
C ALA A 50 -7.39 -4.51 19.26
N VAL A 51 -7.39 -3.38 19.98
CA VAL A 51 -6.81 -3.28 21.33
C VAL A 51 -7.44 -4.25 22.34
N ASN A 52 -8.67 -4.70 22.08
CA ASN A 52 -9.39 -5.68 22.90
C ASN A 52 -9.09 -7.15 22.51
N GLY A 53 -8.21 -7.39 21.53
CA GLY A 53 -7.84 -8.71 21.05
C GLY A 53 -8.74 -9.27 19.94
N ASP A 54 -9.80 -8.57 19.55
CA ASP A 54 -10.67 -9.02 18.47
C ASP A 54 -9.98 -8.88 17.12
N SER A 55 -10.17 -9.88 16.25
CA SER A 55 -9.69 -9.81 14.87
C SER A 55 -10.45 -8.72 14.12
N VAL A 56 -9.73 -7.71 13.64
CA VAL A 56 -10.25 -6.77 12.65
C VAL A 56 -10.09 -7.39 11.27
N GLY A 57 -11.24 -7.66 10.63
CA GLY A 57 -11.30 -8.27 9.30
C GLY A 57 -10.57 -7.46 8.22
N TYR A 58 -10.48 -8.01 7.01
CA TYR A 58 -9.94 -7.26 5.89
C TYR A 58 -10.87 -6.11 5.49
N PHE A 59 -10.53 -4.90 5.90
CA PHE A 59 -11.29 -3.71 5.53
C PHE A 59 -10.86 -3.23 4.14
N LYS A 60 -11.59 -3.65 3.10
CA LYS A 60 -11.50 -3.04 1.77
C LYS A 60 -12.26 -1.72 1.78
N ASN A 61 -11.66 -0.69 2.37
CA ASN A 61 -12.28 0.63 2.37
C ASN A 61 -12.26 1.19 0.94
N SER A 62 -13.43 1.51 0.39
CA SER A 62 -13.57 1.97 -1.00
C SER A 62 -13.27 3.45 -1.21
N TRP A 63 -13.00 4.20 -0.13
CA TRP A 63 -12.79 5.64 -0.22
C TRP A 63 -11.38 5.97 -0.72
N PRO A 64 -11.21 6.64 -1.88
CA PRO A 64 -9.92 6.79 -2.56
C PRO A 64 -8.82 7.44 -1.71
N ALA A 65 -9.18 8.30 -0.77
CA ALA A 65 -8.22 8.97 0.09
C ALA A 65 -7.51 8.00 1.07
N PHE A 66 -8.13 6.87 1.44
CA PHE A 66 -7.47 5.87 2.30
C PHE A 66 -6.30 5.18 1.59
N TYR A 67 -6.37 4.99 0.28
CA TYR A 67 -5.30 4.37 -0.49
C TYR A 67 -3.98 5.16 -0.37
N ALA A 68 -4.07 6.50 -0.32
CA ALA A 68 -2.92 7.37 -0.15
C ALA A 68 -2.40 7.48 1.30
N ALA A 69 -3.23 7.16 2.29
CA ALA A 69 -3.05 7.55 3.68
C ALA A 69 -2.76 6.37 4.64
N GLY A 70 -2.78 5.14 4.12
CA GLY A 70 -2.61 3.92 4.92
C GLY A 70 -3.09 2.64 4.24
N GLY A 71 -3.54 2.70 2.98
CA GLY A 71 -4.02 1.54 2.24
C GLY A 71 -2.94 0.66 1.61
N LEU A 72 -1.66 0.96 1.83
CA LEU A 72 -0.54 0.16 1.33
C LEU A 72 -0.28 -1.04 2.25
N TYR A 73 -0.23 -2.21 1.63
CA TYR A 73 0.31 -3.41 2.23
C TYR A 73 1.73 -3.61 1.72
N THR A 74 2.62 -4.12 2.57
CA THR A 74 4.01 -4.41 2.22
C THR A 74 4.50 -5.62 3.02
N THR A 75 5.63 -6.19 2.62
CA THR A 75 6.36 -7.17 3.40
C THR A 75 7.56 -6.51 4.07
N LEU A 76 8.09 -7.13 5.12
CA LEU A 76 9.32 -6.65 5.74
C LEU A 76 10.46 -6.56 4.71
N SER A 77 10.62 -7.59 3.88
CA SER A 77 11.68 -7.63 2.85
C SER A 77 11.58 -6.48 1.85
N ASP A 78 10.37 -6.12 1.41
CA ASP A 78 10.16 -4.96 0.54
C ASP A 78 10.46 -3.66 1.26
N PHE A 79 10.00 -3.53 2.50
CA PHE A 79 10.23 -2.32 3.28
C PHE A 79 11.71 -2.09 3.59
N MET A 80 12.49 -3.16 3.76
CA MET A 80 13.94 -3.07 3.90
C MET A 80 14.61 -2.56 2.62
N ARG A 81 14.16 -2.96 1.42
CA ARG A 81 14.67 -2.38 0.16
C ARG A 81 14.38 -0.88 0.05
N TYR A 82 13.20 -0.47 0.49
CA TYR A 82 12.87 0.95 0.56
C TYR A 82 13.78 1.69 1.55
N LEU A 83 14.04 1.11 2.72
CA LEU A 83 14.96 1.69 3.69
C LEU A 83 16.38 1.82 3.13
N GLU A 84 16.92 0.76 2.51
CA GLU A 84 18.23 0.76 1.85
C GLU A 84 18.32 1.89 0.81
N PHE A 85 17.32 2.04 -0.06
CA PHE A 85 17.28 3.13 -1.03
C PHE A 85 17.35 4.53 -0.39
N ASN A 86 16.74 4.72 0.78
CA ASN A 86 16.76 6.01 1.48
C ASN A 86 18.08 6.26 2.26
N MET A 87 18.89 5.23 2.48
CA MET A 87 20.16 5.34 3.21
C MET A 87 21.35 5.71 2.31
N GLY A 88 21.19 5.65 0.98
CA GLY A 88 22.24 5.93 -0.02
C GLY A 88 23.20 4.76 -0.21
#